data_AF-A0A3N5FKW0-F1
#
_entry.id   AF-A0A3N5FKW0-F1
#
_cell.length_a   1.000
_cell.length_b   1.000
_cell.length_c   1.000
_cell.angle_alpha   90.00
_cell.angle_beta   90.00
_cell.angle_gamma   90.00
#
_symmetry.space_group_name_H-M   'P 1'
#
loop_
_entity.id
_entity.type
_entity.pdbx_description
1 polymer ?
#
loop_
_entity_poly.entity_id
_entity_poly.type
_entity_poly.pdbx_seq_one_letter_code
_entity_poly.pdbx_strand_id
1 'polypeptide(L)'
;MRSSNCAVFRLFVLGLCIFLLALPVSAGQATKTAKEDKAVKTDKAVKTEKAVKTEKDEKKEAPKGNVAVVNGVSITQEDFDRELFGIQEQSANRGEKLDDARLVEVKKQILEKLIDSELLYQESQKMGIKVDDSTVDEQYAKFKEQFPSAEEFNKELIKVKLTEANLKSQIKQVMIIQQYIDKEFVQKITVSEDELKTFFEVYLKDRIEKNLKQEKIQKEVTDFIQKLKESAKVERNLP
;
A
#
# COMPACT_ATOMS: atom_id res chain seq x y z
N MET A 1 -1.29 -11.94 -26.21
CA MET A 1 -0.84 -12.24 -24.82
C MET A 1 -1.48 -11.25 -23.85
N ARG A 2 -1.68 -11.61 -22.57
CA ARG A 2 -2.09 -10.65 -21.52
C ARG A 2 -0.87 -10.08 -20.82
N SER A 3 -0.85 -8.77 -20.55
CA SER A 3 0.27 -8.03 -19.97
C SER A 3 0.28 -8.09 -18.45
N SER A 4 0.71 -9.24 -17.90
CA SER A 4 0.84 -9.46 -16.44
C SER A 4 1.64 -8.36 -15.73
N ASN A 5 2.60 -7.75 -16.41
CA ASN A 5 3.62 -6.90 -15.81
C ASN A 5 3.16 -5.44 -15.57
N CYS A 6 1.97 -5.05 -16.03
CA CYS A 6 1.36 -3.77 -15.63
C CYS A 6 0.84 -3.83 -14.17
N ALA A 7 0.81 -5.02 -13.55
CA ALA A 7 0.31 -5.21 -12.18
C ALA A 7 1.14 -4.50 -11.09
N VAL A 8 2.41 -4.19 -11.33
CA VAL A 8 3.34 -3.86 -10.24
C VAL A 8 3.29 -2.38 -9.84
N PHE A 9 3.15 -1.45 -10.80
CA PHE A 9 2.85 -0.03 -10.51
C PHE A 9 1.57 0.12 -9.65
N ARG A 10 0.61 -0.79 -9.81
CA ARG A 10 -0.68 -0.77 -9.12
C ARG A 10 -0.57 -1.00 -7.62
N LEU A 11 0.52 -1.61 -7.13
CA LEU A 11 0.73 -1.75 -5.68
C LEU A 11 1.29 -0.47 -5.06
N PHE A 12 1.96 0.39 -5.84
CA PHE A 12 2.68 1.56 -5.35
C PHE A 12 1.93 2.88 -5.54
N VAL A 13 1.09 3.02 -6.58
CA VAL A 13 0.09 4.11 -6.66
C VAL A 13 -0.99 3.94 -5.58
N LEU A 14 -1.23 2.71 -5.13
CA LEU A 14 -1.97 2.40 -3.89
C LEU A 14 -1.05 2.27 -2.67
N GLY A 15 0.26 2.53 -2.82
CA GLY A 15 1.32 2.24 -1.85
C GLY A 15 1.49 3.26 -0.73
N LEU A 16 0.67 4.31 -0.70
CA LEU A 16 0.45 5.13 0.50
C LEU A 16 -0.63 4.51 1.42
N CYS A 17 -1.25 3.41 1.02
CA CYS A 17 -2.05 2.59 1.93
C CYS A 17 -1.12 1.68 2.74
N ILE A 18 -1.09 1.89 4.05
CA ILE A 18 -0.41 1.03 5.02
C ILE A 18 -1.11 -0.34 5.02
N PHE A 19 -0.58 -1.29 4.27
CA PHE A 19 -1.07 -2.67 4.27
C PHE A 19 -0.51 -3.41 5.49
N LEU A 20 -1.02 -3.06 6.67
CA LEU A 20 -0.63 -3.62 7.97
C LEU A 20 -1.17 -5.05 8.17
N LEU A 21 -0.86 -5.95 7.23
CA LEU A 21 -1.09 -7.38 7.33
C LEU A 21 0.23 -8.12 7.15
N ALA A 22 0.58 -8.91 8.17
CA ALA A 22 1.90 -9.50 8.31
C ALA A 22 2.22 -10.51 7.20
N LEU A 23 3.44 -10.40 6.65
CA LEU A 23 4.17 -11.51 6.07
C LEU A 23 5.43 -11.73 6.90
N PRO A 24 5.76 -12.98 7.28
CA PRO A 24 6.92 -13.26 8.12
C PRO A 24 8.22 -13.02 7.35
N VAL A 25 9.06 -12.11 7.86
CA VAL A 25 10.43 -11.92 7.37
C VAL A 25 11.25 -13.14 7.76
N SER A 26 11.45 -14.07 6.83
CA SER A 26 12.40 -15.17 6.99
C SER A 26 13.82 -14.63 6.94
N ALA A 27 14.56 -14.75 8.05
CA ALA A 27 15.84 -14.10 8.22
C ALA A 27 17.03 -15.00 7.85
N GLY A 28 17.88 -14.50 6.95
CA GLY A 28 19.30 -14.82 6.89
C GLY A 28 19.72 -16.05 6.08
N GLN A 29 20.61 -15.82 5.12
CA GLN A 29 22.05 -15.90 5.42
C GLN A 29 22.82 -14.90 4.55
N ALA A 30 24.04 -14.53 4.99
CA ALA A 30 24.86 -13.52 4.34
C ALA A 30 26.28 -14.07 4.09
N THR A 31 26.86 -13.72 2.94
CA THR A 31 28.30 -13.85 2.69
C THR A 31 28.86 -12.52 2.19
N LYS A 32 30.04 -12.16 2.69
CA LYS A 32 30.75 -10.93 2.32
C LYS A 32 31.60 -11.18 1.09
N THR A 33 31.78 -10.15 0.26
CA THR A 33 33.09 -9.83 -0.33
C THR A 33 33.21 -8.31 -0.38
N ALA A 34 34.41 -7.77 -0.14
CA ALA A 34 34.71 -6.35 -0.24
C ALA A 34 36.06 -6.14 -0.95
N LYS A 35 36.19 -5.03 -1.68
CA LYS A 35 37.51 -4.41 -1.94
C LYS A 35 37.40 -2.94 -2.31
N GLU A 36 38.52 -2.24 -2.13
CA GLU A 36 38.76 -0.81 -2.39
C GLU A 36 38.84 -0.51 -3.93
N ASP A 37 39.05 0.72 -4.44
CA ASP A 37 39.72 1.88 -3.85
C ASP A 37 39.45 3.23 -4.58
N LYS A 38 39.87 4.32 -3.91
CA LYS A 38 40.18 5.70 -4.34
C LYS A 38 39.08 6.71 -4.68
N ALA A 39 39.20 7.84 -3.97
CA ALA A 39 38.49 9.09 -4.19
C ALA A 39 39.28 10.08 -5.06
N VAL A 40 38.59 11.09 -5.57
CA VAL A 40 39.12 12.43 -5.85
C VAL A 40 38.18 13.47 -5.24
N LYS A 41 38.72 14.60 -4.75
CA LYS A 41 37.96 15.73 -4.19
C LYS A 41 37.96 16.90 -5.17
N THR A 42 36.90 17.72 -5.14
CA THR A 42 37.06 19.17 -5.28
C THR A 42 35.99 19.98 -4.52
N ASP A 43 36.47 21.04 -3.88
CA ASP A 43 35.76 22.20 -3.31
C ASP A 43 35.03 23.05 -4.40
N LYS A 44 34.12 24.02 -4.20
CA LYS A 44 33.47 24.79 -3.07
C LYS A 44 32.28 25.62 -3.71
N ALA A 45 31.40 26.44 -3.11
CA ALA A 45 31.05 26.89 -1.74
C ALA A 45 29.69 27.69 -1.74
N VAL A 46 29.05 27.86 -0.56
CA VAL A 46 28.48 29.10 0.08
C VAL A 46 27.94 30.24 -0.84
N LYS A 47 26.74 30.86 -0.68
CA LYS A 47 25.98 31.48 0.47
C LYS A 47 24.47 31.58 0.06
N THR A 48 23.41 31.34 0.84
CA THR A 48 22.86 31.96 2.09
C THR A 48 22.07 33.27 1.93
N GLU A 49 20.73 33.20 2.01
CA GLU A 49 19.72 34.18 2.53
C GLU A 49 18.33 33.48 2.40
N LYS A 50 17.32 33.47 3.31
CA LYS A 50 16.83 34.30 4.44
C LYS A 50 16.26 35.67 4.01
N ALA A 51 15.07 36.14 4.46
CA ALA A 51 14.19 35.64 5.54
C ALA A 51 12.72 36.15 5.43
N VAL A 52 11.83 35.59 6.29
CA VAL A 52 10.60 36.23 6.87
C VAL A 52 9.48 36.62 5.89
N LYS A 53 8.35 35.90 5.84
CA LYS A 53 7.16 35.96 6.74
C LYS A 53 6.43 37.32 6.77
N THR A 54 5.16 37.30 6.36
CA THR A 54 4.08 38.07 7.02
C THR A 54 2.83 37.19 7.06
N GLU A 55 2.31 36.93 8.26
CA GLU A 55 1.02 36.25 8.46
C GLU A 55 -0.12 37.26 8.37
N LYS A 56 -1.25 36.86 7.78
CA LYS A 56 -2.52 37.57 7.91
C LYS A 56 -3.68 36.59 7.82
N ASP A 57 -4.43 36.45 8.90
CA ASP A 57 -5.65 35.64 8.95
C ASP A 57 -6.75 36.27 8.11
N GLU A 58 -7.06 35.66 6.97
CA GLU A 58 -8.31 35.86 6.25
C GLU A 58 -8.91 34.51 5.90
N LYS A 59 -10.23 34.38 6.12
CA LYS A 59 -11.01 33.14 6.01
C LYS A 59 -11.04 32.63 4.58
N LYS A 60 -10.04 31.82 4.23
CA LYS A 60 -9.71 31.45 2.85
C LYS A 60 -10.68 30.40 2.30
N GLU A 61 -11.55 30.79 1.37
CA GLU A 61 -12.11 29.84 0.40
C GLU A 61 -10.95 29.18 -0.37
N ALA A 62 -11.12 27.92 -0.76
CA ALA A 62 -10.04 27.15 -1.40
C ALA A 62 -9.52 27.88 -2.66
N PRO A 63 -8.20 28.15 -2.78
CA PRO A 63 -7.63 28.72 -3.98
C PRO A 63 -7.98 27.85 -5.20
N LYS A 64 -8.35 28.49 -6.32
CA LYS A 64 -8.72 27.77 -7.56
C LYS A 64 -7.54 26.89 -8.01
N GLY A 65 -7.69 25.57 -7.84
CA GLY A 65 -6.63 24.57 -8.03
C GLY A 65 -6.39 23.64 -6.82
N ASN A 66 -6.95 23.95 -5.65
CA ASN A 66 -6.79 23.15 -4.43
C ASN A 66 -8.11 22.47 -4.03
N VAL A 67 -8.05 21.21 -3.61
CA VAL A 67 -9.23 20.45 -3.12
C VAL A 67 -9.44 20.59 -1.62
N ALA A 68 -8.37 20.84 -0.85
CA ALA A 68 -8.41 21.06 0.59
C ALA A 68 -7.20 21.89 1.07
N VAL A 69 -7.26 22.38 2.32
CA VAL A 69 -6.16 23.06 3.00
C VAL A 69 -6.07 22.53 4.44
N VAL A 70 -4.88 22.05 4.83
CA VAL A 70 -4.60 21.42 6.13
C VAL A 70 -3.53 22.25 6.85
N ASN A 71 -3.93 22.97 7.90
CA ASN A 71 -3.06 23.88 8.67
C ASN A 71 -2.23 24.87 7.82
N GLY A 72 -2.79 25.29 6.68
CA GLY A 72 -2.16 26.21 5.72
C GLY A 72 -1.45 25.54 4.54
N VAL A 73 -1.10 24.25 4.64
CA VAL A 73 -0.62 23.45 3.50
C VAL A 73 -1.80 23.13 2.59
N SER A 74 -1.60 23.16 1.27
CA SER A 74 -2.67 22.96 0.29
C SER A 74 -2.55 21.61 -0.40
N ILE A 75 -3.67 20.89 -0.49
CA ILE A 75 -3.80 19.64 -1.26
C ILE A 75 -4.30 20.01 -2.65
N THR A 76 -3.53 19.66 -3.69
CA THR A 76 -3.77 20.11 -5.07
C THR A 76 -4.80 19.24 -5.80
N GLN A 77 -5.41 19.80 -6.86
CA GLN A 77 -6.23 19.03 -7.79
C GLN A 77 -5.40 17.97 -8.53
N GLU A 78 -4.13 18.26 -8.82
CA GLU A 78 -3.20 17.34 -9.48
C GLU A 78 -2.85 16.10 -8.62
N ASP A 79 -2.85 16.23 -7.29
CA ASP A 79 -2.70 15.11 -6.36
C ASP A 79 -3.98 14.28 -6.28
N PHE A 80 -5.13 14.95 -6.20
CA PHE A 80 -6.43 14.31 -6.18
C PHE A 80 -6.74 13.53 -7.46
N ASP A 81 -6.51 14.13 -8.63
CA ASP A 81 -6.75 13.52 -9.94
C ASP A 81 -5.83 12.32 -10.18
N ARG A 82 -4.60 12.34 -9.65
CA ARG A 82 -3.63 11.25 -9.76
C ARG A 82 -4.06 10.01 -8.94
N GLU A 83 -4.54 10.21 -7.73
CA GLU A 83 -5.14 9.17 -6.89
C GLU A 83 -6.41 8.60 -7.53
N LEU A 84 -7.29 9.46 -8.03
CA LEU A 84 -8.52 9.06 -8.74
C LEU A 84 -8.21 8.24 -9.99
N PHE A 85 -7.22 8.67 -10.78
CA PHE A 85 -6.76 7.94 -11.95
C PHE A 85 -6.23 6.53 -11.60
N GLY A 86 -5.45 6.41 -10.51
CA GLY A 86 -4.97 5.13 -10.01
C GLY A 86 -6.10 4.15 -9.66
N ILE A 87 -7.14 4.63 -8.98
CA ILE A 87 -8.31 3.80 -8.62
C ILE A 87 -9.15 3.44 -9.87
N GLN A 88 -9.34 4.38 -10.80
CA GLN A 88 -10.04 4.13 -12.06
C GLN A 88 -9.34 3.06 -12.91
N GLU A 89 -8.02 3.17 -13.09
CA GLU A 89 -7.22 2.14 -13.77
C GLU A 89 -7.30 0.78 -13.05
N GLN A 90 -7.27 0.77 -11.70
CA GLN A 90 -7.36 -0.47 -10.94
C GLN A 90 -8.71 -1.18 -11.14
N SER A 91 -9.83 -0.44 -11.11
CA SER A 91 -11.16 -0.97 -11.41
C SER A 91 -11.30 -1.45 -12.85
N ALA A 92 -10.87 -0.64 -13.83
CA ALA A 92 -10.90 -1.03 -15.24
C ALA A 92 -10.11 -2.33 -15.50
N ASN A 93 -8.99 -2.52 -14.82
CA ASN A 93 -8.19 -3.75 -14.89
C ASN A 93 -8.84 -4.97 -14.19
N ARG A 94 -9.82 -4.78 -13.31
CA ARG A 94 -10.69 -5.87 -12.82
C ARG A 94 -11.90 -6.15 -13.73
N GLY A 95 -12.11 -5.33 -14.77
CA GLY A 95 -13.31 -5.35 -15.60
C GLY A 95 -14.50 -4.60 -14.97
N GLU A 96 -14.26 -3.90 -13.87
CA GLU A 96 -15.27 -3.11 -13.16
C GLU A 96 -15.35 -1.68 -13.74
N LYS A 97 -16.56 -1.18 -13.90
CA LYS A 97 -16.80 0.26 -14.08
C LYS A 97 -17.28 0.85 -12.76
N LEU A 98 -16.71 1.97 -12.37
CA LEU A 98 -17.23 2.78 -11.28
C LEU A 98 -18.44 3.55 -11.82
N ASP A 99 -19.63 3.31 -11.27
CA ASP A 99 -20.81 4.12 -11.52
C ASP A 99 -20.72 5.48 -10.80
N ASP A 100 -21.62 6.42 -11.11
CA ASP A 100 -21.58 7.79 -10.57
C ASP A 100 -21.68 7.83 -9.03
N ALA A 101 -22.46 6.93 -8.42
CA ALA A 101 -22.59 6.87 -6.96
C ALA A 101 -21.28 6.36 -6.32
N ARG A 102 -20.67 5.34 -6.91
CA ARG A 102 -19.36 4.83 -6.47
C ARG A 102 -18.24 5.82 -6.74
N LEU A 103 -18.29 6.60 -7.83
CA LEU A 103 -17.34 7.67 -8.12
C LEU A 103 -17.41 8.81 -7.09
N VAL A 104 -18.59 9.18 -6.60
CA VAL A 104 -18.73 10.18 -5.52
C VAL A 104 -18.08 9.67 -4.23
N GLU A 105 -18.35 8.43 -3.84
CA GLU A 105 -17.75 7.84 -2.63
C GLU A 105 -16.23 7.68 -2.76
N VAL A 106 -15.72 7.20 -3.89
CA VAL A 106 -14.27 7.12 -4.17
C VAL A 106 -13.62 8.50 -4.10
N LYS A 107 -14.23 9.53 -4.70
CA LYS A 107 -13.76 10.92 -4.62
C LYS A 107 -13.68 11.43 -3.19
N LYS A 108 -14.67 11.12 -2.35
CA LYS A 108 -14.62 11.45 -0.92
C LYS A 108 -13.45 10.73 -0.24
N GLN A 109 -13.34 9.40 -0.41
CA GLN A 109 -12.29 8.58 0.22
C GLN A 109 -10.87 9.05 -0.15
N ILE A 110 -10.65 9.51 -1.39
CA ILE A 110 -9.38 10.14 -1.80
C ILE A 110 -9.11 11.44 -1.04
N LEU A 111 -10.12 12.29 -0.87
CA LEU A 111 -9.96 13.58 -0.18
C LEU A 111 -9.59 13.37 1.30
N GLU A 112 -10.31 12.50 2.00
CA GLU A 112 -9.99 12.16 3.40
C GLU A 112 -8.59 11.54 3.51
N LYS A 113 -8.22 10.58 2.63
CA LYS A 113 -6.87 9.98 2.59
C LYS A 113 -5.75 11.01 2.41
N LEU A 114 -5.96 12.03 1.57
CA LEU A 114 -4.97 13.09 1.36
C LEU A 114 -4.88 14.03 2.58
N ILE A 115 -6.00 14.30 3.26
CA ILE A 115 -6.04 15.07 4.51
C ILE A 115 -5.32 14.31 5.64
N ASP A 116 -5.65 13.03 5.84
CA ASP A 116 -5.02 12.16 6.84
C ASP A 116 -3.51 12.03 6.60
N SER A 117 -3.10 11.83 5.35
CA SER A 117 -1.68 11.73 4.99
C SER A 117 -0.90 13.03 5.27
N GLU A 118 -1.50 14.20 5.04
CA GLU A 118 -0.88 15.49 5.34
C GLU A 118 -0.85 15.77 6.86
N LEU A 119 -1.91 15.42 7.60
CA LEU A 119 -1.91 15.50 9.06
C LEU A 119 -0.82 14.62 9.69
N LEU A 120 -0.72 13.35 9.26
CA LEU A 120 0.32 12.43 9.72
C LEU A 120 1.72 12.92 9.34
N TYR A 121 1.89 13.51 8.15
CA TYR A 121 3.15 14.13 7.76
C TYR A 121 3.51 15.32 8.67
N GLN A 122 2.56 16.21 8.97
CA GLN A 122 2.80 17.34 9.86
C GLN A 122 3.17 16.92 11.29
N GLU A 123 2.53 15.88 11.87
CA GLU A 123 2.93 15.35 13.17
C GLU A 123 4.31 14.68 13.13
N SER A 124 4.63 13.93 12.07
CA SER A 124 5.95 13.32 11.90
C SER A 124 7.09 14.35 11.84
N GLN A 125 6.84 15.53 11.24
CA GLN A 125 7.78 16.65 11.22
C GLN A 125 7.96 17.28 12.61
N LYS A 126 6.87 17.46 13.38
CA LYS A 126 6.95 17.94 14.78
C LYS A 126 7.74 16.98 15.66
N MET A 127 7.57 15.67 15.44
CA MET A 127 8.32 14.60 16.12
C MET A 127 9.76 14.41 15.60
N GLY A 128 10.20 15.24 14.65
CA GLY A 128 11.57 15.26 14.13
C GLY A 128 11.98 14.03 13.33
N ILE A 129 11.01 13.26 12.81
CA ILE A 129 11.27 12.05 12.02
C ILE A 129 11.93 12.44 10.68
N LYS A 130 12.98 11.71 10.30
CA LYS A 130 13.80 11.99 9.12
C LYS A 130 14.20 10.70 8.43
N VAL A 131 14.25 10.77 7.11
CA VAL A 131 14.73 9.71 6.22
C VAL A 131 15.85 10.29 5.36
N ASP A 132 16.97 9.57 5.27
CA ASP A 132 18.11 9.97 4.47
C ASP A 132 17.85 9.76 2.98
N ASP A 133 18.38 10.66 2.13
CA ASP A 133 18.11 10.65 0.70
C ASP A 133 18.63 9.39 0.00
N SER A 134 19.69 8.76 0.52
CA SER A 134 20.17 7.45 0.05
C SER A 134 19.14 6.34 0.24
N THR A 135 18.39 6.34 1.34
CA THR A 135 17.31 5.35 1.56
C THR A 135 16.11 5.63 0.66
N VAL A 136 15.85 6.91 0.33
CA VAL A 136 14.84 7.29 -0.67
C VAL A 136 15.25 6.82 -2.07
N ASP A 137 16.51 7.00 -2.46
CA ASP A 137 17.07 6.52 -3.73
C ASP A 137 17.04 4.99 -3.82
N GLU A 138 17.32 4.28 -2.73
CA GLU A 138 17.16 2.81 -2.66
C GLU A 138 15.71 2.36 -2.88
N GLN A 139 14.73 3.02 -2.24
CA GLN A 139 13.32 2.65 -2.42
C GLN A 139 12.82 3.06 -3.81
N TYR A 140 13.30 4.17 -4.35
CA TYR A 140 13.05 4.57 -5.74
C TYR A 140 13.63 3.55 -6.75
N ALA A 141 14.84 3.03 -6.51
CA ALA A 141 15.42 1.97 -7.35
C ALA A 141 14.60 0.68 -7.28
N LYS A 142 14.29 0.19 -6.07
CA LYS A 142 13.43 -0.99 -5.84
C LYS A 142 12.03 -0.83 -6.44
N PHE A 143 11.51 0.40 -6.48
CA PHE A 143 10.24 0.70 -7.15
C PHE A 143 10.38 0.71 -8.68
N LYS A 144 11.48 1.22 -9.23
CA LYS A 144 11.76 1.21 -10.67
C LYS A 144 12.03 -0.19 -11.22
N GLU A 145 12.62 -1.08 -10.42
CA GLU A 145 12.81 -2.52 -10.71
C GLU A 145 11.50 -3.30 -10.87
N GLN A 146 10.37 -2.75 -10.42
CA GLN A 146 9.05 -3.35 -10.61
C GLN A 146 8.54 -3.31 -12.06
N PHE A 147 9.25 -2.62 -12.96
CA PHE A 147 8.84 -2.38 -14.35
C PHE A 147 9.59 -3.25 -15.35
N PRO A 148 8.94 -3.68 -16.46
CA PRO A 148 9.61 -4.43 -17.53
C PRO A 148 10.82 -3.71 -18.14
N SER A 149 10.82 -2.38 -18.13
CA SER A 149 11.91 -1.54 -18.62
C SER A 149 11.79 -0.13 -18.04
N ALA A 150 12.89 0.63 -18.12
CA ALA A 150 12.88 2.06 -17.81
C ALA A 150 11.98 2.87 -18.76
N GLU A 151 11.68 2.37 -19.98
CA GLU A 151 10.75 3.03 -20.89
C GLU A 151 9.30 2.92 -20.41
N GLU A 152 8.86 1.74 -19.98
CA GLU A 152 7.51 1.55 -19.43
C GLU A 152 7.31 2.37 -18.15
N PHE A 153 8.33 2.43 -17.29
CA PHE A 153 8.34 3.31 -16.12
C PHE A 153 8.19 4.79 -16.50
N ASN A 154 8.98 5.27 -17.47
CA ASN A 154 8.91 6.66 -17.93
C ASN A 154 7.56 6.99 -18.61
N LYS A 155 6.96 6.04 -19.35
CA LYS A 155 5.62 6.20 -19.95
C LYS A 155 4.55 6.39 -18.88
N GLU A 156 4.54 5.55 -17.84
CA GLU A 156 3.59 5.69 -16.73
C GLU A 156 3.82 6.98 -15.92
N LEU A 157 5.07 7.41 -15.68
CA LEU A 157 5.36 8.72 -15.07
C LEU A 157 4.72 9.89 -15.85
N ILE A 158 4.91 9.91 -17.18
CA ILE A 158 4.33 10.95 -18.05
C ILE A 158 2.80 10.90 -18.01
N LYS A 159 2.22 9.70 -18.05
CA LYS A 159 0.77 9.45 -17.99
C LYS A 159 0.14 10.00 -16.70
N VAL A 160 0.82 9.88 -15.56
CA VAL A 160 0.38 10.46 -14.27
C VAL A 160 0.95 11.87 -13.99
N LYS A 161 1.56 12.52 -14.99
CA LYS A 161 2.18 13.87 -14.92
C LYS A 161 3.23 14.04 -13.81
N LEU A 162 3.94 12.98 -13.44
CA LEU A 162 4.87 12.95 -12.31
C LEU A 162 6.33 12.96 -12.78
N THR A 163 7.20 13.70 -12.09
CA THR A 163 8.65 13.71 -12.33
C THR A 163 9.36 12.75 -11.38
N GLU A 164 10.60 12.32 -11.70
CA GLU A 164 11.44 11.55 -10.77
C GLU A 164 11.62 12.27 -9.43
N ALA A 165 11.83 13.59 -9.45
CA ALA A 165 11.99 14.40 -8.24
C ALA A 165 10.71 14.42 -7.37
N ASN A 166 9.53 14.61 -7.98
CA ASN A 166 8.27 14.61 -7.26
C ASN A 166 7.95 13.22 -6.69
N LEU A 167 8.25 12.16 -7.44
CA LEU A 167 8.10 10.78 -6.97
C LEU A 167 9.02 10.47 -5.79
N LYS A 168 10.30 10.86 -5.84
CA LYS A 168 11.23 10.71 -4.69
C LYS A 168 10.76 11.51 -3.48
N SER A 169 10.22 12.72 -3.67
CA SER A 169 9.61 13.50 -2.58
C SER A 169 8.42 12.76 -1.95
N GLN A 170 7.54 12.18 -2.77
CA GLN A 170 6.39 11.40 -2.29
C GLN A 170 6.86 10.15 -1.52
N ILE A 171 7.80 9.37 -2.08
CA ILE A 171 8.43 8.22 -1.40
C ILE A 171 9.00 8.64 -0.02
N LYS A 172 9.71 9.77 0.03
CA LYS A 172 10.26 10.32 1.28
C LYS A 172 9.16 10.65 2.30
N GLN A 173 8.05 11.25 1.86
CA GLN A 173 6.90 11.51 2.73
C GLN A 173 6.28 10.20 3.26
N VAL A 174 6.07 9.18 2.41
CA VAL A 174 5.55 7.86 2.85
C VAL A 174 6.44 7.25 3.92
N MET A 175 7.76 7.23 3.70
CA MET A 175 8.73 6.63 4.62
C MET A 175 8.79 7.37 5.97
N ILE A 176 8.67 8.70 5.96
CA ILE A 176 8.62 9.52 7.19
C ILE A 176 7.32 9.24 7.98
N ILE A 177 6.17 9.15 7.30
CA ILE A 177 4.87 8.79 7.91
C ILE A 177 4.95 7.37 8.51
N GLN A 178 5.50 6.40 7.76
CA GLN A 178 5.62 5.02 8.23
C GLN A 178 6.50 4.93 9.49
N GLN A 179 7.69 5.56 9.49
CA GLN A 179 8.56 5.58 10.67
C GLN A 179 7.93 6.28 11.88
N TYR A 180 7.10 7.31 11.66
CA TYR A 180 6.32 7.93 12.73
C TYR A 180 5.31 6.93 13.32
N ILE A 181 4.55 6.24 12.48
CA ILE A 181 3.52 5.28 12.92
C ILE A 181 4.14 4.06 13.62
N ASP A 182 5.26 3.55 13.09
CA ASP A 182 5.99 2.43 13.67
C ASP A 182 6.47 2.75 15.09
N LYS A 183 7.00 3.96 15.29
CA LYS A 183 7.52 4.44 16.57
C LYS A 183 6.42 4.84 17.55
N GLU A 184 5.37 5.50 17.07
CA GLU A 184 4.35 6.10 17.94
C GLU A 184 3.24 5.13 18.32
N PHE A 185 2.95 4.12 17.49
CA PHE A 185 1.90 3.14 17.73
C PHE A 185 2.43 1.69 17.73
N VAL A 186 3.06 1.23 16.64
CA VAL A 186 3.35 -0.21 16.46
C VAL A 186 4.28 -0.76 17.56
N GLN A 187 5.36 -0.04 17.88
CA GLN A 187 6.32 -0.41 18.93
C GLN A 187 5.74 -0.36 20.35
N LYS A 188 4.53 0.20 20.54
CA LYS A 188 3.82 0.28 21.83
C LYS A 188 2.70 -0.74 21.97
N ILE A 189 2.33 -1.42 20.88
CA ILE A 189 1.26 -2.44 20.88
C ILE A 189 1.89 -3.80 21.19
N THR A 190 1.54 -4.37 22.34
CA THR A 190 1.87 -5.74 22.73
C THR A 190 0.62 -6.61 22.68
N VAL A 191 0.63 -7.68 21.89
CA VAL A 191 -0.45 -8.69 21.91
C VAL A 191 -0.10 -9.75 22.96
N SER A 192 -1.02 -10.01 23.89
CA SER A 192 -0.83 -11.01 24.95
C SER A 192 -1.11 -12.46 24.49
N GLU A 193 -0.56 -13.43 25.22
CA GLU A 193 -0.85 -14.84 24.97
C GLU A 193 -2.33 -15.20 25.19
N ASP A 194 -3.01 -14.54 26.13
CA ASP A 194 -4.45 -14.73 26.37
C ASP A 194 -5.30 -14.17 25.22
N GLU A 195 -4.97 -13.01 24.66
CA GLU A 195 -5.66 -12.48 23.46
C GLU A 195 -5.46 -13.41 22.24
N LEU A 196 -4.22 -13.89 22.03
CA LEU A 196 -3.92 -14.88 20.98
C LEU A 196 -4.73 -16.16 21.20
N LYS A 197 -4.73 -16.70 22.42
CA LYS A 197 -5.45 -17.91 22.78
C LYS A 197 -6.96 -17.74 22.61
N THR A 198 -7.55 -16.64 23.07
CA THR A 198 -8.98 -16.35 22.87
C THR A 198 -9.32 -16.23 21.38
N PHE A 199 -8.48 -15.57 20.58
CA PHE A 199 -8.66 -15.51 19.14
C PHE A 199 -8.60 -16.90 18.48
N PHE A 200 -7.62 -17.73 18.82
CA PHE A 200 -7.50 -19.10 18.31
C PHE A 200 -8.68 -20.00 18.74
N GLU A 201 -9.05 -19.98 20.02
CA GLU A 201 -10.15 -20.80 20.57
C GLU A 201 -11.52 -20.41 20.01
N VAL A 202 -11.78 -19.12 19.78
CA VAL A 202 -13.06 -18.68 19.17
C VAL A 202 -13.06 -18.93 17.66
N TYR A 203 -12.00 -18.55 16.94
CA TYR A 203 -12.00 -18.53 15.48
C TYR A 203 -11.72 -19.89 14.83
N LEU A 204 -10.82 -20.71 15.38
CA LEU A 204 -10.51 -22.02 14.80
C LEU A 204 -11.51 -23.10 15.22
N LYS A 205 -12.01 -23.08 16.46
CA LYS A 205 -12.92 -24.13 16.97
C LYS A 205 -14.20 -24.24 16.14
N ASP A 206 -14.84 -23.12 15.81
CA ASP A 206 -16.03 -23.08 14.95
C ASP A 206 -15.74 -23.66 13.55
N ARG A 207 -14.60 -23.30 12.94
CA ARG A 207 -14.21 -23.80 11.61
C ARG A 207 -13.87 -25.29 11.63
N ILE A 208 -13.17 -25.75 12.67
CA ILE A 208 -12.84 -27.17 12.88
C ILE A 208 -14.11 -27.99 13.12
N GLU A 209 -15.03 -27.50 13.96
CA GLU A 209 -16.30 -28.17 14.23
C GLU A 209 -17.20 -28.25 12.98
N LYS A 210 -17.26 -27.18 12.18
CA LYS A 210 -17.95 -27.18 10.88
C LYS A 210 -17.35 -28.20 9.92
N ASN A 211 -16.03 -28.24 9.79
CA ASN A 211 -15.34 -29.22 8.93
C ASN A 211 -15.59 -30.67 9.40
N LEU A 212 -15.46 -30.96 10.69
CA LEU A 212 -15.72 -32.29 11.27
C LEU A 212 -17.19 -32.72 11.11
N LYS A 213 -18.14 -31.78 11.17
CA LYS A 213 -19.56 -32.06 10.87
C LYS A 213 -19.75 -32.41 9.39
N GLN A 214 -19.13 -31.67 8.47
CA GLN A 214 -19.19 -31.96 7.04
C GLN A 214 -18.55 -33.32 6.68
N GLU A 215 -17.40 -33.65 7.28
CA GLU A 215 -16.76 -34.97 7.10
C GLU A 215 -17.66 -36.12 7.55
N LYS A 216 -18.28 -36.01 8.74
CA LYS A 216 -19.24 -36.99 9.25
C LYS A 216 -20.47 -37.13 8.35
N ILE A 217 -21.04 -36.02 7.88
CA ILE A 217 -22.17 -36.03 6.95
C ILE A 217 -21.78 -36.71 5.62
N GLN A 218 -20.61 -36.39 5.06
CA GLN A 218 -20.11 -37.04 3.84
C GLN A 218 -19.95 -38.56 4.04
N LYS A 219 -19.45 -38.99 5.20
CA LYS A 219 -19.37 -40.41 5.54
C LYS A 219 -20.75 -41.07 5.63
N GLU A 220 -21.69 -40.52 6.41
CA GLU A 220 -23.04 -41.08 6.55
C GLU A 220 -23.79 -41.15 5.21
N VAL A 221 -23.65 -40.12 4.37
CA VAL A 221 -24.18 -40.10 3.00
C VAL A 221 -23.51 -41.18 2.13
N THR A 222 -22.20 -41.40 2.28
CA THR A 222 -21.47 -42.45 1.54
C THR A 222 -21.91 -43.85 1.96
N ASP A 223 -22.02 -44.10 3.27
CA ASP A 223 -22.48 -45.37 3.86
C ASP A 223 -23.95 -45.65 3.47
N PHE A 224 -24.80 -44.61 3.37
CA PHE A 224 -26.18 -44.72 2.88
C PHE A 224 -26.24 -45.02 1.38
N ILE A 225 -25.48 -44.30 0.55
CA ILE A 225 -25.36 -44.56 -0.90
C ILE A 225 -24.85 -45.99 -1.15
N GLN A 226 -23.96 -46.51 -0.31
CA GLN A 226 -23.47 -47.88 -0.42
C GLN A 226 -24.58 -48.91 -0.16
N LYS A 227 -25.38 -48.75 0.90
CA LYS A 227 -26.56 -49.60 1.17
C LYS A 227 -27.59 -49.54 0.03
N LEU A 228 -27.81 -48.35 -0.55
CA LEU A 228 -28.68 -48.21 -1.72
C LEU A 228 -28.14 -49.00 -2.93
N LYS A 229 -26.84 -48.91 -3.22
CA LYS A 229 -26.18 -49.69 -4.30
C LYS A 229 -26.27 -51.20 -4.08
N GLU A 230 -26.24 -51.67 -2.84
CA GLU A 230 -26.40 -53.10 -2.50
C GLU A 230 -27.83 -53.60 -2.73
N SER A 231 -28.82 -52.73 -2.50
CA SER A 231 -30.25 -53.04 -2.74
C SER A 231 -30.69 -52.91 -4.21
N ALA A 232 -29.90 -52.26 -5.06
CA ALA A 232 -30.29 -51.86 -6.41
C ALA A 232 -29.58 -52.68 -7.51
N LYS A 233 -30.29 -52.99 -8.59
CA LYS A 233 -29.66 -53.45 -9.84
C LYS A 233 -28.98 -52.25 -10.53
N VAL A 234 -27.66 -52.15 -10.36
CA VAL A 234 -26.84 -51.10 -10.98
C VAL A 234 -26.01 -51.68 -12.12
N GLU A 235 -26.48 -51.47 -13.35
CA GLU A 235 -25.69 -51.71 -14.56
C GLU A 235 -24.59 -50.63 -14.69
N ARG A 236 -23.40 -51.01 -15.19
CA ARG A 236 -22.22 -50.14 -15.25
C ARG A 236 -21.57 -50.20 -16.63
N ASN A 237 -21.97 -49.28 -17.50
CA ASN A 237 -21.38 -49.11 -18.82
C ASN A 237 -20.25 -48.05 -18.75
N LEU A 238 -19.10 -48.43 -18.17
CA LEU A 238 -17.86 -47.68 -18.41
C LEU A 238 -17.31 -48.04 -19.80
N PRO A 239 -16.70 -47.08 -20.52
CA PRO A 239 -15.89 -47.34 -21.70
C PRO A 239 -14.51 -47.92 -21.34
#